data_AF-A0A653DT68-F1
#
_entry.id   AF-A0A653DT68-F1
#
_cell.length_a   1.000
_cell.length_b   1.000
_cell.length_c   1.000
_cell.angle_alpha   90.00
_cell.angle_beta   90.00
_cell.angle_gamma   90.00
#
_symmetry.space_group_name_H-M   'P 1'
#
loop_
_entity.id
_entity.type
_entity.pdbx_description
1 polymer ?
#
loop_
_entity_poly.entity_id
_entity_poly.type
_entity_poly.pdbx_seq_one_letter_code
_entity_poly.pdbx_strand_id
1 'polypeptide(L)'
;MFAGMKWKKRRRMLTPSFHFSILENFMDVFETVGDVFVERLRKEVGKPSVDIYPLVSLCTLDIICEASMGISINAINNGDSEYVRSVKQMCQIPVDRTFDFTAPFQPWIHPITPNYFKQKRAIKVLHEHTDRVIDERIKNPIKISNEDKDDAVGMKKRLAFLDLLLTATIDGKPLSRTDIREEVDTFMFEGHDTTSAAIAFAMFSLAENPDIQKKVLEEQISIFGEKKNRKATSSDLQDMKYLELVIKETLRLYPSVPWIGRKFPEDIEWGEWHLGV
;
A
#
# COMPACT_ATOMS: atom_id res chain seq x y z
N MET A 1 26.89 5.29 6.24
CA MET A 1 27.34 4.05 5.54
C MET A 1 26.50 2.81 5.87
N PHE A 2 26.18 2.49 7.13
CA PHE A 2 25.48 1.23 7.47
C PHE A 2 24.03 1.10 6.98
N ALA A 3 23.30 2.21 6.79
CA ALA A 3 21.93 2.19 6.30
C ALA A 3 21.79 1.61 4.88
N GLY A 4 22.75 1.88 3.99
CA GLY A 4 22.71 1.39 2.60
C GLY A 4 22.87 -0.12 2.48
N MET A 5 23.76 -0.74 3.28
CA MET A 5 23.92 -2.20 3.29
C MET A 5 22.70 -2.90 3.91
N LYS A 6 22.14 -2.36 5.00
CA LYS A 6 20.91 -2.87 5.62
C LYS A 6 19.77 -2.87 4.59
N TRP A 7 19.54 -1.73 3.93
CA TRP A 7 18.55 -1.59 2.87
C TRP A 7 18.78 -2.59 1.72
N LYS A 8 20.00 -2.69 1.19
CA LYS A 8 20.32 -3.59 0.07
C LYS A 8 20.01 -5.06 0.41
N LYS A 9 20.36 -5.51 1.62
CA LYS A 9 20.07 -6.87 2.08
C LYS A 9 18.57 -7.11 2.23
N ARG A 10 17.84 -6.19 2.88
CA ARG A 10 16.38 -6.29 3.03
C ARG A 10 15.68 -6.26 1.67
N ARG A 11 16.01 -5.32 0.79
CA ARG A 11 15.44 -5.22 -0.57
C ARG A 11 15.61 -6.52 -1.36
N ARG A 12 16.82 -7.12 -1.32
CA ARG A 12 17.08 -8.41 -1.98
C ARG A 12 16.18 -9.53 -1.43
N MET A 13 16.01 -9.58 -0.10
CA MET A 13 15.18 -10.59 0.56
C MET A 13 13.68 -10.41 0.25
N LEU A 14 13.21 -9.17 0.14
CA LEU A 14 11.79 -8.85 -0.06
C LEU A 14 11.32 -8.91 -1.51
N THR A 15 12.23 -8.76 -2.48
CA THR A 15 11.86 -8.71 -3.91
C THR A 15 11.06 -9.93 -4.38
N PRO A 16 11.40 -11.18 -4.00
CA PRO A 16 10.62 -12.35 -4.36
C PRO A 16 9.16 -12.30 -3.89
N SER A 17 8.87 -11.61 -2.79
CA SER A 17 7.51 -11.47 -2.24
C SER A 17 6.53 -10.72 -3.16
N PHE A 18 7.05 -10.04 -4.19
CA PHE A 18 6.26 -9.30 -5.19
C PHE A 18 6.29 -9.98 -6.56
N HIS A 19 6.67 -11.26 -6.61
CA HIS A 19 6.60 -12.05 -7.83
C HIS A 19 5.13 -12.24 -8.26
N PHE A 20 4.87 -12.29 -9.56
CA PHE A 20 3.49 -12.31 -10.10
C PHE A 20 2.65 -13.44 -9.49
N SER A 21 3.21 -14.64 -9.30
CA SER A 21 2.49 -15.78 -8.71
C SER A 21 2.01 -15.55 -7.28
N ILE A 22 2.65 -14.66 -6.51
CA ILE A 22 2.11 -14.21 -5.21
C ILE A 22 0.98 -13.22 -5.43
N LEU A 23 1.18 -12.25 -6.32
CA LEU A 23 0.20 -11.19 -6.56
C LEU A 23 -1.14 -11.76 -7.04
N GLU A 24 -1.13 -12.87 -7.77
CA GLU A 24 -2.35 -13.59 -8.16
C GLU A 24 -3.18 -14.04 -6.95
N ASN A 25 -2.53 -14.38 -5.83
CA ASN A 25 -3.24 -14.75 -4.59
C ASN A 25 -3.95 -13.55 -3.94
N PHE A 26 -3.57 -12.31 -4.28
CA PHE A 26 -4.22 -11.11 -3.77
C PHE A 26 -5.46 -10.72 -4.57
N MET A 27 -5.71 -11.33 -5.73
CA MET A 27 -6.91 -11.06 -6.52
C MET A 27 -8.19 -11.33 -5.74
N ASP A 28 -8.21 -12.42 -4.95
CA ASP A 28 -9.36 -12.72 -4.09
C ASP A 28 -9.62 -11.65 -3.03
N VAL A 29 -8.56 -11.03 -2.51
CA VAL A 29 -8.65 -9.92 -1.55
C VAL A 29 -9.19 -8.67 -2.25
N PHE A 30 -8.65 -8.33 -3.43
CA PHE A 30 -9.12 -7.17 -4.20
C PHE A 30 -10.60 -7.27 -4.56
N GLU A 31 -11.07 -8.45 -4.98
CA GLU A 31 -12.47 -8.71 -5.29
C GLU A 31 -13.34 -8.61 -4.04
N THR A 32 -12.97 -9.30 -2.95
CA THR A 32 -13.76 -9.33 -1.71
C THR A 32 -13.90 -7.93 -1.09
N VAL A 33 -12.80 -7.19 -0.97
CA VAL A 33 -12.83 -5.82 -0.45
C VAL A 33 -13.46 -4.85 -1.45
N GLY A 34 -13.28 -5.09 -2.75
CA GLY A 34 -13.90 -4.35 -3.85
C GLY A 34 -15.42 -4.42 -3.82
N ASP A 35 -15.99 -5.61 -3.60
CA ASP A 35 -17.44 -5.80 -3.43
C ASP A 35 -17.97 -4.99 -2.23
N VAL A 36 -17.29 -5.04 -1.09
CA VAL A 36 -17.65 -4.25 0.10
C VAL A 36 -17.59 -2.75 -0.19
N PHE A 37 -16.58 -2.30 -0.94
CA PHE A 37 -16.44 -0.92 -1.37
C PHE A 37 -17.58 -0.50 -2.30
N VAL A 38 -17.94 -1.32 -3.29
CA VAL A 38 -19.07 -1.05 -4.19
C VAL A 38 -20.39 -0.98 -3.40
N GLU A 39 -20.63 -1.89 -2.45
CA GLU A 39 -21.81 -1.83 -1.57
C GLU A 39 -21.83 -0.55 -0.71
N ARG A 40 -20.66 -0.10 -0.25
CA ARG A 40 -20.54 1.17 0.47
C ARG A 40 -20.86 2.36 -0.43
N LEU A 41 -20.44 2.35 -1.70
CA LEU A 41 -20.75 3.38 -2.69
C LEU A 41 -22.23 3.39 -3.09
N ARG A 42 -22.89 2.24 -3.15
CA ARG A 42 -24.34 2.16 -3.44
C ARG A 42 -25.17 2.98 -2.44
N LYS A 43 -24.74 3.04 -1.16
CA LYS A 43 -25.40 3.85 -0.11
C LYS A 43 -25.23 5.35 -0.28
N GLU A 44 -24.33 5.76 -1.17
CA GLU A 44 -24.04 7.17 -1.48
C GLU A 44 -24.84 7.68 -2.68
N VAL A 45 -25.50 6.78 -3.44
CA VAL A 45 -26.33 7.12 -4.59
C VAL A 45 -27.51 8.01 -4.18
N GLY A 46 -27.78 9.05 -4.97
CA GLY A 46 -28.86 10.02 -4.74
C GLY A 46 -28.44 11.24 -3.91
N LYS A 47 -27.21 11.25 -3.37
CA LYS A 47 -26.62 12.47 -2.80
C LYS A 47 -26.12 13.40 -3.92
N PRO A 48 -26.09 14.73 -3.70
CA PRO A 48 -25.67 15.69 -4.73
C PRO A 48 -24.19 15.54 -5.11
N SER A 49 -23.33 15.23 -4.15
CA SER A 49 -21.89 15.02 -4.34
C SER A 49 -21.33 14.22 -3.17
N VAL A 50 -20.26 13.47 -3.40
CA VAL A 50 -19.58 12.68 -2.36
C VAL A 50 -18.08 12.82 -2.50
N ASP A 51 -17.41 13.09 -1.38
CA ASP A 51 -15.96 13.02 -1.31
C ASP A 51 -15.52 11.55 -1.32
N ILE A 52 -14.90 11.15 -2.43
CA ILE A 52 -14.53 9.76 -2.68
C ILE A 52 -13.25 9.34 -1.97
N TYR A 53 -12.36 10.30 -1.68
CA TYR A 53 -11.02 10.01 -1.15
C TYR A 53 -11.05 9.29 0.20
N PRO A 54 -11.87 9.70 1.19
CA PRO A 54 -11.99 8.96 2.44
C PRO A 54 -12.47 7.51 2.24
N LEU A 55 -13.38 7.25 1.29
CA LEU A 55 -13.90 5.90 1.05
C LEU A 55 -12.85 5.01 0.39
N VAL A 56 -12.15 5.54 -0.61
CA VAL A 56 -11.06 4.85 -1.31
C VAL A 56 -9.91 4.56 -0.34
N SER A 57 -9.55 5.52 0.52
CA SER A 57 -8.50 5.36 1.52
C SER A 57 -8.78 4.19 2.48
N LEU A 58 -10.03 4.06 2.93
CA LEU A 58 -10.45 2.91 3.77
C LEU A 58 -10.39 1.59 2.99
N CYS A 59 -10.79 1.58 1.71
CA CYS A 59 -10.73 0.39 0.86
C CYS A 59 -9.30 -0.10 0.65
N THR A 60 -8.39 0.78 0.26
CA THR A 60 -6.97 0.42 0.06
C THR A 60 -6.29 0.00 1.36
N LEU A 61 -6.73 0.55 2.50
CA LEU A 61 -6.22 0.14 3.81
C LEU A 61 -6.67 -1.28 4.17
N ASP A 62 -7.94 -1.63 3.95
CA ASP A 62 -8.43 -3.01 4.12
C ASP A 62 -7.68 -3.97 3.20
N ILE A 63 -7.51 -3.61 1.91
CA ILE A 63 -6.76 -4.41 0.94
C ILE A 63 -5.34 -4.68 1.41
N ILE A 64 -4.58 -3.64 1.81
CA ILE A 64 -3.18 -3.85 2.20
C ILE A 64 -3.09 -4.65 3.50
N CYS A 65 -4.00 -4.45 4.47
CA CYS A 65 -3.99 -5.21 5.72
C CYS A 65 -4.22 -6.69 5.45
N GLU A 66 -5.18 -7.01 4.58
CA GLU A 66 -5.53 -8.39 4.27
C GLU A 66 -4.49 -9.04 3.37
N ALA A 67 -3.99 -8.37 2.33
CA ALA A 67 -2.96 -8.90 1.44
C ALA A 67 -1.59 -9.05 2.13
N SER A 68 -1.16 -8.06 2.92
CA SER A 68 0.18 -8.06 3.53
C SER A 68 0.25 -8.83 4.84
N MET A 69 -0.77 -8.73 5.70
CA MET A 69 -0.76 -9.35 7.02
C MET A 69 -1.74 -10.52 7.18
N GLY A 70 -2.63 -10.72 6.20
CA GLY A 70 -3.67 -11.74 6.28
C GLY A 70 -4.70 -11.44 7.37
N ILE A 71 -4.93 -10.17 7.68
CA ILE A 71 -5.94 -9.74 8.66
C ILE A 71 -6.91 -8.72 8.04
N SER A 72 -8.19 -8.85 8.36
CA SER A 72 -9.22 -7.89 7.96
C SER A 72 -9.50 -6.94 9.13
N ILE A 73 -9.33 -5.63 8.91
CA ILE A 73 -9.62 -4.61 9.93
C ILE A 73 -11.00 -3.96 9.75
N ASN A 74 -11.68 -4.27 8.64
CA ASN A 74 -13.00 -3.75 8.28
C ASN A 74 -13.08 -2.21 8.34
N ALA A 75 -12.05 -1.55 7.84
CA ALA A 75 -11.91 -0.09 7.82
C ALA A 75 -13.04 0.59 7.04
N ILE A 76 -13.52 0.00 5.93
CA ILE A 76 -14.63 0.57 5.14
C ILE A 76 -15.88 0.81 6.01
N ASN A 77 -16.20 -0.11 6.92
CA ASN A 77 -17.37 -0.02 7.80
C ASN A 77 -17.06 0.61 9.16
N ASN A 78 -15.79 0.60 9.60
CA ASN A 78 -15.33 1.14 10.89
C ASN A 78 -14.21 2.19 10.70
N GLY A 79 -14.49 3.21 9.88
CA GLY A 79 -13.50 4.21 9.45
C GLY A 79 -13.04 5.20 10.52
N ASP A 80 -13.61 5.17 11.73
CA ASP A 80 -13.21 6.00 12.88
C ASP A 80 -12.51 5.19 14.00
N SER A 81 -12.18 3.93 13.71
CA SER A 81 -11.39 3.12 14.63
C SER A 81 -10.09 3.83 15.04
N GLU A 82 -9.62 3.57 16.26
CA GLU A 82 -8.37 4.15 16.77
C GLU A 82 -7.18 3.83 15.87
N TYR A 83 -7.21 2.63 15.27
CA TYR A 83 -6.22 2.20 14.29
C TYR A 83 -6.22 3.09 13.03
N VAL A 84 -7.38 3.27 12.38
CA VAL A 84 -7.51 4.11 11.17
C VAL A 84 -7.11 5.57 11.45
N ARG A 85 -7.52 6.11 12.61
CA ARG A 85 -7.10 7.46 13.02
C ARG A 85 -5.59 7.56 13.22
N SER A 86 -4.96 6.52 13.78
CA SER A 86 -3.51 6.46 13.99
C SER A 86 -2.75 6.39 12.66
N VAL A 87 -3.25 5.61 11.69
CA VAL A 87 -2.70 5.57 10.32
C VAL A 87 -2.74 6.96 9.68
N LYS A 88 -3.92 7.61 9.66
CA LYS A 88 -4.08 8.97 9.10
C LYS A 88 -3.14 9.99 9.75
N GLN A 89 -2.99 9.95 11.06
CA GLN A 89 -2.05 10.82 11.79
C GLN A 89 -0.61 10.58 11.36
N MET A 90 -0.21 9.31 11.15
CA MET A 90 1.14 8.98 10.69
C MET A 90 1.41 9.36 9.24
N CYS A 91 0.39 9.42 8.37
CA CYS A 91 0.53 10.01 7.02
C CYS A 91 0.68 11.54 7.07
N GLN A 92 -0.09 12.22 7.91
CA GLN A 92 -0.15 13.67 7.90
C GLN A 92 1.04 14.34 8.61
N ILE A 93 1.49 13.82 9.75
CA ILE A 93 2.53 14.45 10.57
C ILE A 93 3.86 14.66 9.79
N PRO A 94 4.39 13.69 9.03
CA PRO A 94 5.60 13.91 8.23
C PRO A 94 5.43 15.02 7.18
N VAL A 95 4.27 15.12 6.54
CA VAL A 95 3.95 16.15 5.55
C VAL A 95 3.92 17.52 6.24
N ASP A 96 3.17 17.66 7.33
CA ASP A 96 3.09 18.90 8.11
C ASP A 96 4.50 19.37 8.53
N ARG A 97 5.36 18.45 8.98
CA ARG A 97 6.73 18.78 9.41
C ARG A 97 7.64 19.18 8.26
N THR A 98 7.44 18.61 7.08
CA THR A 98 8.29 18.87 5.91
C THR A 98 8.02 20.26 5.33
N PHE A 99 6.76 20.71 5.38
CA PHE A 99 6.33 22.00 4.84
C PHE A 99 6.20 23.10 5.89
N ASP A 100 6.50 22.82 7.16
CA ASP A 100 6.54 23.83 8.22
C ASP A 100 7.75 24.77 8.03
N PHE A 101 7.55 26.08 8.19
CA PHE A 101 8.63 27.06 8.06
C PHE A 101 9.78 26.87 9.07
N THR A 102 9.50 26.18 10.19
CA THR A 102 10.46 25.78 11.21
C THR A 102 11.18 24.46 10.88
N ALA A 103 10.95 23.86 9.71
CA ALA A 103 11.57 22.60 9.27
C ALA A 103 13.07 22.46 9.59
N PRO A 104 13.93 23.49 9.40
CA PRO A 104 15.35 23.40 9.75
C PRO A 104 15.62 23.15 11.24
N PHE A 105 14.71 23.60 12.12
CA PHE A 105 14.83 23.48 13.57
C PHE A 105 14.05 22.31 14.16
N GLN A 106 13.23 21.63 13.34
CA GLN A 106 12.40 20.49 13.74
C GLN A 106 13.14 19.40 14.53
N PRO A 107 14.41 19.06 14.26
CA PRO A 107 15.13 18.09 15.09
C PRO A 107 15.18 18.46 16.58
N TRP A 108 15.22 19.74 16.92
CA TRP A 108 15.31 20.22 18.32
C TRP A 108 13.95 20.57 18.91
N ILE A 109 13.03 21.11 18.12
CA ILE A 109 11.72 21.56 18.61
C ILE A 109 10.63 20.50 18.52
N HIS A 110 10.74 19.51 17.63
CA HIS A 110 9.69 18.50 17.45
C HIS A 110 9.32 17.80 18.77
N PRO A 111 10.27 17.36 19.63
CA PRO A 111 9.95 16.66 20.89
C PRO A 111 9.06 17.43 21.87
N ILE A 112 8.96 18.76 21.74
CA ILE A 112 8.12 19.61 22.59
C ILE A 112 6.80 20.01 21.90
N THR A 113 6.59 19.63 20.65
CA THR A 113 5.37 19.97 19.90
C THR A 113 4.22 19.03 20.23
N PRO A 114 2.96 19.49 20.10
CA PRO A 114 1.79 18.62 20.17
C PRO A 114 1.83 17.47 19.17
N ASN A 115 2.41 17.70 17.98
CA ASN A 115 2.53 16.68 16.93
C ASN A 115 3.43 15.51 17.36
N TYR A 116 4.49 15.74 18.14
CA TYR A 116 5.29 14.65 18.70
C TYR A 116 4.48 13.75 19.65
N PHE A 117 3.65 14.33 20.51
CA PHE A 117 2.79 13.54 21.40
C PHE A 117 1.72 12.76 20.64
N LYS A 118 1.12 13.37 19.60
CA LYS A 118 0.19 12.67 18.70
C LYS A 118 0.90 11.51 17.99
N GLN A 119 2.06 11.76 17.41
CA GLN A 119 2.90 10.76 16.74
C GLN A 119 3.22 9.60 17.68
N LYS A 120 3.65 9.88 18.93
CA LYS A 120 3.99 8.85 19.92
C LYS A 120 2.79 7.96 20.26
N ARG A 121 1.58 8.54 20.37
CA ARG A 121 0.34 7.77 20.61
C ARG A 121 -0.02 6.93 19.40
N ALA A 122 -0.01 7.51 18.20
CA ALA A 122 -0.31 6.81 16.96
C ALA A 122 0.65 5.63 16.73
N ILE A 123 1.97 5.86 16.87
CA ILE A 123 2.99 4.80 16.78
C ILE A 123 2.73 3.68 17.78
N LYS A 124 2.34 4.02 19.01
CA LYS A 124 2.02 3.01 20.02
C LYS A 124 0.86 2.11 19.57
N VAL A 125 -0.23 2.70 19.08
CA VAL A 125 -1.41 1.96 18.58
C VAL A 125 -1.04 1.09 17.38
N LEU A 126 -0.29 1.63 16.42
CA LEU A 126 0.15 0.89 15.23
C LEU A 126 1.05 -0.29 15.63
N HIS A 127 2.07 -0.06 16.45
CA HIS A 127 2.95 -1.12 16.92
C HIS A 127 2.20 -2.20 17.71
N GLU A 128 1.28 -1.83 18.60
CA GLU A 128 0.45 -2.79 19.35
C GLU A 128 -0.46 -3.62 18.43
N HIS A 129 -0.91 -3.04 17.32
CA HIS A 129 -1.65 -3.78 16.30
C HIS A 129 -0.73 -4.76 15.56
N THR A 130 0.37 -4.28 14.97
CA THR A 130 1.34 -5.10 14.24
C THR A 130 1.89 -6.23 15.13
N ASP A 131 2.20 -5.95 16.38
CA ASP A 131 2.69 -6.94 17.34
C ASP A 131 1.68 -8.04 17.65
N ARG A 132 0.40 -7.70 17.82
CA ARG A 132 -0.66 -8.69 18.02
C ARG A 132 -0.79 -9.61 16.82
N VAL A 133 -0.74 -9.06 15.61
CA VAL A 133 -0.84 -9.83 14.37
C VAL A 133 0.35 -10.78 14.21
N ILE A 134 1.56 -10.30 14.49
CA ILE A 134 2.77 -11.13 14.53
C ILE A 134 2.59 -12.28 15.55
N ASP A 135 2.16 -11.97 16.77
CA ASP A 135 1.99 -12.97 17.83
C ASP A 135 0.92 -14.03 17.48
N GLU A 136 -0.20 -13.62 16.89
CA GLU A 136 -1.26 -14.52 16.42
C GLU A 136 -0.76 -15.42 15.29
N ARG A 137 0.01 -14.88 14.34
CA ARG A 137 0.56 -15.65 13.23
C ARG A 137 1.62 -16.66 13.68
N ILE A 138 2.44 -16.31 14.68
CA ILE A 138 3.41 -17.23 15.28
C ILE A 138 2.70 -18.35 16.06
N LYS A 139 1.63 -18.03 16.79
CA LYS A 139 0.83 -19.03 17.53
C LYS A 139 0.07 -19.98 16.61
N ASN A 140 -0.45 -19.44 15.50
CA ASN A 140 -1.22 -20.17 14.51
C ASN A 140 -0.49 -20.14 13.15
N PRO A 141 0.68 -20.83 13.05
CA PRO A 141 1.40 -20.86 11.80
C PRO A 141 0.55 -21.56 10.75
N ILE A 142 0.54 -21.03 9.53
CA ILE A 142 -0.14 -21.66 8.39
C ILE A 142 0.48 -23.05 8.21
N LYS A 143 -0.32 -24.11 8.44
CA LYS A 143 0.08 -25.49 8.15
C LYS A 143 0.13 -25.65 6.63
N ILE A 144 1.32 -25.56 6.08
CA ILE A 144 1.55 -25.70 4.64
C ILE A 144 1.48 -27.21 4.31
N SER A 145 0.52 -27.59 3.47
CA SER A 145 0.44 -28.96 2.94
C SER A 145 1.60 -29.20 1.96
N ASN A 146 2.07 -30.45 1.84
CA ASN A 146 3.08 -30.80 0.83
C ASN A 146 2.57 -30.61 -0.61
N GLU A 147 1.26 -30.44 -0.81
CA GLU A 147 0.60 -30.17 -2.10
C GLU A 147 0.73 -28.70 -2.56
N ASP A 148 1.17 -27.77 -1.70
CA ASP A 148 1.30 -26.33 -2.02
C ASP A 148 2.68 -25.94 -2.62
N LYS A 149 3.47 -26.91 -3.10
CA LYS A 149 4.89 -26.74 -3.52
C LYS A 149 5.13 -26.50 -5.02
N ASP A 150 4.08 -26.28 -5.81
CA ASP A 150 4.13 -26.40 -7.28
C ASP A 150 4.25 -25.09 -8.08
N ASP A 151 4.84 -24.03 -7.51
CA ASP A 151 5.19 -22.86 -8.31
C ASP A 151 6.67 -22.94 -8.74
N ALA A 152 6.97 -22.53 -9.99
CA ALA A 152 8.30 -22.58 -10.61
C ALA A 152 9.41 -21.80 -9.85
N VAL A 153 9.03 -21.04 -8.82
CA VAL A 153 9.92 -20.24 -7.94
C VAL A 153 10.08 -20.90 -6.54
N GLY A 154 9.46 -22.06 -6.29
CA GLY A 154 9.52 -22.76 -5.00
C GLY A 154 8.80 -22.03 -3.87
N MET A 155 7.91 -21.08 -4.20
CA MET A 155 7.18 -20.24 -3.26
C MET A 155 5.72 -20.68 -3.16
N LYS A 156 5.19 -20.68 -1.93
CA LYS A 156 3.95 -21.37 -1.56
C LYS A 156 2.72 -20.52 -1.86
N LYS A 157 1.69 -21.14 -2.45
CA LYS A 157 0.44 -20.56 -2.98
C LYS A 157 -0.45 -19.72 -2.03
N ARG A 158 -0.05 -19.48 -0.77
CA ARG A 158 -0.94 -18.85 0.23
C ARG A 158 -0.23 -18.14 1.37
N LEU A 159 0.93 -17.55 1.10
CA LEU A 159 1.66 -16.78 2.11
C LEU A 159 1.34 -15.30 1.98
N ALA A 160 0.88 -14.69 3.07
CA ALA A 160 0.86 -13.24 3.20
C ALA A 160 2.31 -12.73 3.26
N PHE A 161 2.50 -11.44 3.02
CA PHE A 161 3.83 -10.81 3.11
C PHE A 161 4.48 -11.04 4.49
N LEU A 162 3.70 -10.98 5.56
CA LEU A 162 4.14 -11.30 6.92
C LEU A 162 4.71 -12.72 7.06
N ASP A 163 4.11 -13.72 6.40
CA ASP A 163 4.59 -15.10 6.48
C ASP A 163 5.96 -15.28 5.82
N LEU A 164 6.22 -14.50 4.77
CA LEU A 164 7.53 -14.44 4.12
C LEU A 164 8.57 -13.82 5.05
N LEU A 165 8.22 -12.73 5.75
CA LEU A 165 9.11 -12.13 6.76
C LEU A 165 9.43 -13.07 7.92
N LEU A 166 8.44 -13.83 8.40
CA LEU A 166 8.62 -14.78 9.51
C LEU A 166 9.53 -15.97 9.15
N THR A 167 9.58 -16.33 7.87
CA THR A 167 10.43 -17.42 7.37
C THR A 167 11.75 -16.94 6.76
N ALA A 168 11.90 -15.63 6.55
CA ALA A 168 13.08 -15.03 5.94
C ALA A 168 14.30 -15.09 6.85
N THR A 169 15.48 -15.21 6.22
CA THR A 169 16.77 -15.10 6.88
C THR A 169 17.69 -14.14 6.12
N ILE A 170 18.53 -13.42 6.86
CA ILE A 170 19.61 -12.58 6.33
C ILE A 170 20.92 -13.09 6.92
N ASP A 171 21.88 -13.43 6.05
CA ASP A 171 23.17 -14.02 6.44
C ASP A 171 23.03 -15.27 7.34
N GLY A 172 22.00 -16.09 7.07
CA GLY A 172 21.72 -17.31 7.83
C GLY A 172 21.04 -17.08 9.20
N LYS A 173 20.66 -15.84 9.53
CA LYS A 173 19.95 -15.51 10.78
C LYS A 173 18.50 -15.09 10.50
N PRO A 174 17.53 -15.54 11.30
CA PRO A 174 16.16 -15.01 11.25
C PRO A 174 16.14 -13.50 11.50
N LEU A 175 15.12 -12.84 10.95
CA LEU A 175 14.85 -11.43 11.26
C LEU A 175 14.47 -11.27 12.74
N SER A 176 14.88 -10.15 13.35
CA SER A 176 14.39 -9.81 14.68
C SER A 176 12.93 -9.36 14.61
N ARG A 177 12.21 -9.43 15.73
CA ARG A 177 10.83 -8.91 15.83
C ARG A 177 10.75 -7.45 15.40
N THR A 178 11.74 -6.64 15.77
CA THR A 178 11.83 -5.23 15.38
C THR A 178 12.02 -5.08 13.87
N ASP A 179 12.88 -5.91 13.25
CA ASP A 179 13.06 -5.87 11.79
C ASP A 179 11.77 -6.22 11.05
N ILE A 180 11.04 -7.25 11.53
CA ILE A 180 9.75 -7.65 10.93
C ILE A 180 8.73 -6.52 11.07
N ARG A 181 8.59 -5.94 12.26
CA ARG A 181 7.66 -4.82 12.51
C ARG A 181 7.98 -3.63 11.62
N GLU A 182 9.25 -3.22 11.53
CA GLU A 182 9.68 -2.12 10.65
C GLU A 182 9.25 -2.35 9.20
N GLU A 183 9.40 -3.56 8.67
CA GLU A 183 8.98 -3.87 7.30
C GLU A 183 7.45 -3.87 7.19
N VAL A 184 6.72 -4.54 8.08
CA VAL A 184 5.25 -4.55 8.04
C VAL A 184 4.70 -3.13 8.09
N ASP A 185 5.12 -2.32 9.05
CA ASP A 185 4.65 -0.94 9.19
C ASP A 185 4.95 -0.11 7.92
N THR A 186 6.12 -0.32 7.30
CA THR A 186 6.50 0.35 6.05
C THR A 186 5.58 -0.05 4.89
N PHE A 187 5.37 -1.35 4.66
CA PHE A 187 4.53 -1.83 3.55
C PHE A 187 3.06 -1.46 3.73
N MET A 188 2.56 -1.50 4.96
CA MET A 188 1.21 -1.04 5.27
C MET A 188 1.01 0.44 4.92
N PHE A 189 1.97 1.28 5.28
CA PHE A 189 1.94 2.70 4.97
C PHE A 189 2.01 2.93 3.46
N GLU A 190 3.09 2.47 2.83
CA GLU A 190 3.40 2.74 1.43
C GLU A 190 2.38 2.13 0.46
N GLY A 191 1.81 0.98 0.81
CA GLY A 191 0.89 0.24 -0.05
C GLY A 191 -0.54 0.79 -0.11
N HIS A 192 -0.99 1.53 0.92
CA HIS A 192 -2.35 2.10 0.91
C HIS A 192 -2.38 3.56 0.48
N ASP A 193 -1.61 4.46 1.10
CA ASP A 193 -1.79 5.91 0.93
C ASP A 193 -1.52 6.35 -0.52
N THR A 194 -0.49 5.76 -1.14
CA THR A 194 -0.12 6.04 -2.54
C THR A 194 -1.17 5.52 -3.53
N THR A 195 -1.75 4.35 -3.28
CA THR A 195 -2.78 3.75 -4.13
C THR A 195 -4.12 4.44 -3.94
N SER A 196 -4.43 4.92 -2.72
CA SER A 196 -5.62 5.72 -2.45
C SER A 196 -5.65 6.98 -3.31
N ALA A 197 -4.53 7.71 -3.33
CA ALA A 197 -4.39 8.92 -4.13
C ALA A 197 -4.54 8.63 -5.63
N ALA A 198 -3.87 7.58 -6.13
CA ALA A 198 -3.95 7.19 -7.54
C ALA A 198 -5.39 6.88 -7.96
N ILE A 199 -6.11 6.07 -7.17
CA ILE A 199 -7.49 5.67 -7.46
C ILE A 199 -8.42 6.90 -7.39
N ALA A 200 -8.29 7.74 -6.36
CA ALA A 200 -9.14 8.93 -6.22
C ALA A 200 -8.95 9.89 -7.40
N PHE A 201 -7.71 10.16 -7.82
CA PHE A 201 -7.44 10.99 -8.99
C PHE A 201 -7.85 10.32 -10.31
N ALA A 202 -7.79 8.99 -10.42
CA ALA A 202 -8.28 8.28 -11.59
C ALA A 202 -9.81 8.41 -11.70
N MET A 203 -10.53 8.24 -10.58
CA MET A 203 -11.98 8.46 -10.53
C MET A 203 -12.36 9.90 -10.87
N PHE A 204 -11.61 10.88 -10.34
CA PHE A 204 -11.77 12.29 -10.69
C PHE A 204 -11.54 12.55 -12.18
N SER A 205 -10.44 12.03 -12.74
CA SER A 205 -10.10 12.20 -14.16
C SER A 205 -11.14 11.56 -15.08
N LEU A 206 -11.70 10.41 -14.70
CA LEU A 206 -12.79 9.76 -15.43
C LEU A 206 -14.09 10.58 -15.35
N ALA A 207 -14.42 11.14 -14.19
CA ALA A 207 -15.63 11.96 -14.01
C ALA A 207 -15.59 13.24 -14.86
N GLU A 208 -14.42 13.87 -14.98
CA GLU A 208 -14.21 15.07 -15.81
C GLU A 208 -14.14 14.76 -17.32
N ASN A 209 -13.98 13.49 -17.71
CA ASN A 209 -13.85 13.08 -19.12
C ASN A 209 -14.83 11.95 -19.49
N PRO A 210 -16.13 12.25 -19.67
CA PRO A 210 -17.17 11.24 -19.86
C PRO A 210 -17.00 10.36 -21.10
N ASP A 211 -16.41 10.87 -22.18
CA ASP A 211 -16.11 10.10 -23.40
C ASP A 211 -15.02 9.05 -23.14
N ILE A 212 -14.03 9.39 -22.32
CA ILE A 212 -12.96 8.47 -21.88
C ILE A 212 -13.53 7.43 -20.92
N GLN A 213 -14.38 7.85 -19.96
CA GLN A 213 -15.07 6.94 -19.06
C GLN A 213 -15.93 5.92 -19.82
N LYS A 214 -16.63 6.36 -20.88
CA LYS A 214 -17.41 5.47 -21.74
C LYS A 214 -16.52 4.41 -22.42
N LYS A 215 -15.35 4.79 -22.94
CA LYS A 215 -14.42 3.84 -23.57
C LYS A 215 -13.88 2.81 -22.57
N VAL A 216 -13.55 3.23 -21.34
CA VAL A 216 -13.17 2.31 -20.27
C VAL A 216 -14.31 1.33 -19.99
N LEU A 217 -15.55 1.82 -19.88
CA LEU A 217 -16.71 0.95 -19.65
C LEU A 217 -16.94 -0.03 -20.81
N GLU A 218 -16.80 0.41 -22.07
CA GLU A 218 -16.89 -0.44 -23.26
C GLU A 218 -15.82 -1.53 -23.26
N GLU A 219 -14.58 -1.21 -22.86
CA GLU A 219 -13.50 -2.18 -22.65
C GLU A 219 -13.88 -3.22 -21.58
N GLN A 220 -14.36 -2.78 -20.41
CA GLN A 220 -14.78 -3.71 -19.36
C GLN A 220 -15.94 -4.61 -19.83
N ILE A 221 -16.91 -4.07 -20.56
CA ILE A 221 -18.02 -4.86 -21.13
C ILE A 221 -17.48 -5.91 -22.12
N SER A 222 -16.47 -5.57 -22.93
CA SER A 222 -15.87 -6.50 -23.88
C SER A 222 -15.13 -7.65 -23.19
N ILE A 223 -14.47 -7.40 -22.06
CA ILE A 223 -13.68 -8.40 -21.31
C ILE A 223 -14.60 -9.34 -20.50
N PHE A 224 -15.59 -8.79 -19.82
CA PHE A 224 -16.47 -9.57 -18.93
C PHE A 224 -17.71 -10.14 -19.64
N GLY A 225 -18.15 -9.53 -20.74
CA GLY A 225 -19.28 -9.98 -21.55
C GLY A 225 -20.56 -10.16 -20.73
N GLU A 226 -21.21 -11.32 -20.90
CA GLU A 226 -22.41 -11.68 -20.15
C GLU A 226 -22.13 -12.06 -18.67
N LYS A 227 -20.88 -12.35 -18.32
CA LYS A 227 -20.47 -12.78 -16.97
C LYS A 227 -20.03 -11.60 -16.11
N LYS A 228 -20.87 -10.57 -15.97
CA LYS A 228 -20.53 -9.31 -15.27
C LYS A 228 -20.13 -9.47 -13.79
N ASN A 229 -20.52 -10.57 -13.14
CA ASN A 229 -20.29 -10.81 -11.72
C ASN A 229 -19.25 -11.91 -11.44
N ARG A 230 -18.47 -12.34 -12.45
CA ARG A 230 -17.34 -13.23 -12.19
C ARG A 230 -16.15 -12.42 -11.70
N LYS A 231 -15.31 -13.04 -10.86
CA LYS A 231 -14.01 -12.46 -10.47
C LYS A 231 -13.14 -12.22 -11.70
N ALA A 232 -12.38 -11.13 -11.68
CA ALA A 232 -11.30 -10.90 -12.64
C ALA A 232 -10.23 -11.99 -12.48
N THR A 233 -9.54 -12.29 -13.57
CA THR A 233 -8.37 -13.17 -13.62
C THR A 233 -7.15 -12.36 -14.06
N SER A 234 -5.94 -12.89 -13.84
CA SER A 234 -4.71 -12.22 -14.30
C SER A 234 -4.73 -11.93 -15.81
N SER A 235 -5.36 -12.80 -16.60
CA SER A 235 -5.53 -12.59 -18.04
C SER A 235 -6.42 -11.39 -18.35
N ASP A 236 -7.52 -11.22 -17.59
CA ASP A 236 -8.41 -10.07 -17.79
C ASP A 236 -7.68 -8.76 -17.53
N LEU A 237 -6.85 -8.71 -16.48
CA LEU A 237 -6.04 -7.52 -16.17
C LEU A 237 -5.08 -7.16 -17.30
N GLN A 238 -4.51 -8.16 -18.00
CA GLN A 238 -3.64 -7.93 -19.17
C GLN A 238 -4.41 -7.39 -20.39
N ASP A 239 -5.73 -7.63 -20.45
CA ASP A 239 -6.59 -7.14 -21.51
C ASP A 239 -7.19 -5.74 -21.23
N MET A 240 -7.08 -5.22 -19.99
CA MET A 240 -7.51 -3.86 -19.58
C MET A 240 -6.56 -2.76 -20.07
N LYS A 241 -6.23 -2.76 -21.36
CA LYS A 241 -5.18 -1.92 -21.96
C LYS A 241 -5.54 -0.43 -21.93
N TYR A 242 -6.79 -0.08 -22.20
CA TYR A 242 -7.27 1.29 -22.21
C TYR A 242 -7.39 1.85 -20.79
N LEU A 243 -7.89 1.06 -19.83
CA LEU A 243 -7.85 1.42 -18.41
C LEU A 243 -6.41 1.65 -17.94
N GLU A 244 -5.44 0.82 -18.36
CA GLU A 244 -4.03 1.03 -18.05
C GLU A 244 -3.51 2.38 -18.59
N LEU A 245 -3.90 2.77 -19.81
CA LEU A 245 -3.57 4.08 -20.37
C LEU A 245 -4.15 5.23 -19.52
N VAL A 246 -5.39 5.10 -19.06
CA VAL A 246 -6.02 6.09 -18.17
C VAL A 246 -5.28 6.19 -16.84
N ILE A 247 -4.91 5.06 -16.23
CA ILE A 247 -4.14 5.04 -14.98
C ILE A 247 -2.77 5.72 -15.18
N LYS A 248 -2.07 5.40 -16.27
CA LYS A 248 -0.78 6.02 -16.62
C LYS A 248 -0.89 7.52 -16.82
N GLU A 249 -1.91 7.98 -17.54
CA GLU A 249 -2.13 9.41 -17.77
C GLU A 249 -2.54 10.14 -16.48
N THR A 250 -3.35 9.49 -15.65
CA THR A 250 -3.67 9.99 -14.30
C THR A 250 -2.41 10.17 -13.49
N LEU A 251 -1.52 9.18 -13.42
CA LEU A 251 -0.26 9.27 -12.66
C LEU A 251 0.74 10.27 -13.26
N ARG A 252 0.65 10.56 -14.56
CA ARG A 252 1.44 11.61 -15.22
C ARG A 252 1.00 13.01 -14.78
N LEU A 253 -0.32 13.23 -14.64
CA LEU A 253 -0.90 14.52 -14.25
C LEU A 253 -0.95 14.71 -12.72
N TYR A 254 -1.31 13.66 -12.00
CA TYR A 254 -1.53 13.60 -10.56
C TYR A 254 -0.69 12.47 -9.95
N PRO A 255 0.65 12.62 -9.92
CA PRO A 255 1.51 11.61 -9.33
C PRO A 255 1.23 11.50 -7.83
N SER A 256 0.94 10.28 -7.33
CA SER A 256 0.72 10.04 -5.89
C SER A 256 1.90 10.48 -5.02
N VAL A 257 3.11 10.43 -5.57
CA VAL A 257 4.34 10.89 -4.92
C VAL A 257 5.03 11.92 -5.85
N PRO A 258 4.73 13.22 -5.70
CA PRO A 258 5.25 14.25 -6.62
C PRO A 258 6.72 14.60 -6.40
N TRP A 259 7.29 14.29 -5.23
CA TRP A 259 8.66 14.66 -4.86
C TRP A 259 9.43 13.45 -4.35
N ILE A 260 10.69 13.30 -4.78
CA ILE A 260 11.58 12.30 -4.23
C ILE A 260 12.96 12.91 -3.95
N GLY A 261 13.39 12.90 -2.70
CA GLY A 261 14.70 13.40 -2.30
C GLY A 261 15.83 12.40 -2.60
N ARG A 262 17.03 12.91 -2.89
CA ARG A 262 18.28 12.14 -2.92
C ARG A 262 19.36 12.93 -2.18
N LYS A 263 20.28 12.22 -1.55
CA LYS A 263 21.54 12.78 -1.06
C LYS A 263 22.68 12.06 -1.76
N PHE A 264 23.53 12.80 -2.46
CA PHE A 264 24.66 12.23 -3.14
C PHE A 264 25.76 11.87 -2.14
N PRO A 265 26.38 10.69 -2.24
CA PRO A 265 27.46 10.30 -1.35
C PRO A 265 28.79 10.95 -1.74
N GLU A 266 28.89 11.44 -2.97
CA GLU A 266 30.08 11.95 -3.64
C GLU A 266 29.64 13.08 -4.57
N ASP A 267 30.58 13.96 -4.94
CA ASP A 267 30.32 15.06 -5.85
C ASP A 267 29.87 14.54 -7.21
N ILE A 268 28.93 15.25 -7.85
CA ILE A 268 28.39 14.86 -9.16
C ILE A 268 28.53 16.02 -10.15
N GLU A 269 29.13 15.71 -11.31
CA GLU A 269 29.06 16.56 -12.49
C GLU A 269 27.80 16.22 -13.28
N TRP A 270 26.91 17.20 -13.47
CA TRP A 270 25.74 17.08 -14.33
C TRP A 270 25.77 18.19 -15.39
N GLY A 271 26.26 17.85 -16.57
CA GLY A 271 26.42 18.83 -17.65
C GLY A 271 27.48 19.85 -17.27
N GLU A 272 27.08 21.11 -17.09
CA GLU A 272 27.96 22.21 -16.65
C GLU A 272 27.90 22.45 -15.13
N TRP A 273 27.09 21.67 -14.41
CA TRP A 273 26.85 21.87 -12.98
C TRP A 273 27.68 20.91 -12.13
N HIS A 274 28.45 21.47 -11.20
CA HIS A 274 29.10 20.72 -10.13
C HIS A 274 28.22 20.73 -8.88
N LEU A 275 27.74 19.56 -8.46
CA LEU A 275 26.93 19.35 -7.26
C LEU A 275 27.81 18.74 -6.17
N GLY A 276 28.38 19.61 -5.33
CA GLY A 276 29.19 19.20 -4.18
C GLY A 276 28.36 18.68 -2.99
N VAL A 277 28.97 17.80 -2.18
CA VAL A 277 28.37 17.22 -0.96
C VAL A 277 28.38 18.15 0.25
#